data_AF-X1TB41-F1
#
_entry.id   AF-X1TB41-F1
#
_cell.length_a   1.000
_cell.length_b   1.000
_cell.length_c   1.000
_cell.angle_alpha   90.00
_cell.angle_beta   90.00
_cell.angle_gamma   90.00
#
_symmetry.space_group_name_H-M   'P 1'
#
loop_
_entity.id
_entity.type
_entity.pdbx_description
1 polymer ?
#
loop_
_entity_poly.entity_id
_entity_poly.type
_entity_poly.pdbx_seq_one_letter_code
_entity_poly.pdbx_strand_id
1 'polypeptide(L)'
;MLFFVGSHCLVVEIPELWYNPHTIKPELPDSPVLVRGLGLPILDTDGNVEYIVAMHEDITERKQTEEALRKSEERYRHIVETANEGIWVLDADHMTVFTNSKMAEMLGYTMGEMIGKPLFAFTDDEWHAISETTLRKPHCKRVAERHDFKFRHKDGTELWAIVSTKPLLDKEERYVGCLGMVTDITERKKAEEETRSRTRKNQRTTSTGHQRAQAGGGGAEKGESHS
;
A
#
# COMPACT_ATOMS: atom_id res chain seq x y z
N MET A 1 -24.61 15.08 45.54
CA MET A 1 -24.31 13.64 45.64
C MET A 1 -24.72 13.02 44.32
N LEU A 2 -23.74 12.54 43.54
CA LEU A 2 -23.94 11.91 42.23
C LEU A 2 -24.62 10.55 42.40
N PHE A 3 -25.62 10.25 41.56
CA PHE A 3 -25.90 8.88 41.13
C PHE A 3 -26.30 8.88 39.65
N PHE A 4 -25.45 8.27 38.83
CA PHE A 4 -25.76 7.74 37.50
C PHE A 4 -26.51 6.42 37.68
N VAL A 5 -27.57 6.16 36.90
CA VAL A 5 -27.76 4.96 36.05
C VAL A 5 -28.95 5.24 35.11
N GLY A 6 -28.80 5.01 33.80
CA GLY A 6 -29.92 4.62 32.96
C GLY A 6 -30.01 5.37 31.63
N SER A 7 -29.30 4.85 30.63
CA SER A 7 -29.61 5.06 29.21
C SER A 7 -31.08 4.69 28.94
N HIS A 8 -31.97 5.66 28.94
CA HIS A 8 -33.28 5.52 28.31
C HIS A 8 -33.40 6.64 27.30
N CYS A 9 -33.05 6.31 26.06
CA CYS A 9 -33.53 7.03 24.90
C CYS A 9 -35.06 6.95 24.96
N LEU A 10 -35.71 8.03 25.38
CA LEU A 10 -37.17 8.13 25.33
C LEU A 10 -37.53 8.38 23.87
N VAL A 11 -37.72 7.29 23.13
CA VAL A 11 -38.39 7.33 21.82
C VAL A 11 -39.84 7.64 22.15
N VAL A 12 -40.19 8.92 22.13
CA VAL A 12 -41.59 9.34 22.21
C VAL A 12 -42.18 9.17 20.81
N GLU A 13 -42.95 8.10 20.59
CA GLU A 13 -43.90 8.06 19.48
C GLU A 13 -44.97 9.12 19.76
N ILE A 14 -44.99 10.20 18.99
CA ILE A 14 -46.00 11.26 19.11
C ILE A 14 -47.09 10.98 18.07
N PRO A 15 -48.32 10.59 18.47
CA PRO A 15 -49.45 10.49 17.55
C PRO A 15 -49.95 11.91 17.27
N GLU A 16 -49.94 12.28 15.99
CA GLU A 16 -50.56 13.48 15.42
C GLU A 16 -50.12 14.84 15.99
N LEU A 17 -48.91 15.29 15.60
CA LEU A 17 -48.56 16.70 15.65
C LEU A 17 -49.24 17.45 14.49
N TRP A 18 -50.23 18.29 14.80
CA TRP A 18 -50.73 19.32 13.88
C TRP A 18 -49.68 20.44 13.75
N TYR A 19 -48.72 20.25 12.85
CA TYR A 19 -47.77 21.28 12.43
C TYR A 19 -48.50 22.32 11.57
N ASN A 20 -48.67 23.55 12.07
CA ASN A 20 -49.21 24.68 11.31
C ASN A 20 -48.07 25.32 10.48
N PRO A 21 -48.01 25.13 9.14
CA PRO A 21 -46.86 25.53 8.33
C PRO A 21 -46.88 27.02 7.91
N HIS A 22 -47.84 27.84 8.35
CA HIS A 22 -48.15 29.09 7.65
C HIS A 22 -47.36 30.35 8.01
N THR A 23 -46.29 30.30 8.82
CA THR A 23 -45.58 31.54 9.22
C THR A 23 -44.09 31.62 8.94
N ILE A 24 -43.47 30.63 8.30
CA ILE A 24 -42.09 30.77 7.81
C ILE A 24 -41.98 30.05 6.46
N LYS A 25 -41.66 30.80 5.40
CA LYS A 25 -41.44 30.32 4.03
C LYS A 25 -40.64 29.02 4.04
N PRO A 26 -41.02 27.98 3.27
CA PRO A 26 -40.02 27.02 2.85
C PRO A 26 -40.12 26.82 1.34
N GLU A 27 -39.16 27.40 0.64
CA GLU A 27 -38.58 26.68 -0.49
C GLU A 27 -38.00 25.40 0.12
N LEU A 28 -38.83 24.36 0.24
CA LEU A 28 -38.36 23.04 0.64
C LEU A 28 -37.33 22.64 -0.43
N PRO A 29 -36.10 22.28 -0.06
CA PRO A 29 -35.14 21.81 -1.05
C PRO A 29 -35.73 20.59 -1.76
N ASP A 30 -35.61 20.56 -3.10
CA ASP A 30 -36.10 19.46 -3.97
C ASP A 30 -35.47 18.10 -3.62
N SER A 31 -34.46 18.09 -2.75
CA SER A 31 -33.72 16.90 -2.32
C SER A 31 -33.77 16.74 -0.81
N PRO A 32 -33.83 15.49 -0.31
CA PRO A 32 -33.85 15.21 1.12
C PRO A 32 -32.58 15.74 1.80
N VAL A 33 -32.79 16.49 2.88
CA VAL A 33 -31.73 17.09 3.71
C VAL A 33 -31.57 16.26 4.98
N LEU A 34 -30.34 15.90 5.31
CA LEU A 34 -30.00 15.31 6.60
C LEU A 34 -29.92 16.41 7.64
N VAL A 35 -30.80 16.35 8.64
CA VAL A 35 -30.79 17.28 9.76
C VAL A 35 -30.39 16.59 11.05
N ARG A 36 -29.54 17.24 11.85
CA ARG A 36 -29.34 16.91 13.26
C ARG A 36 -30.33 17.72 14.07
N GLY A 37 -31.30 17.04 14.66
CA GLY A 37 -32.30 17.65 15.53
C GLY A 37 -31.96 17.49 17.01
N LEU A 38 -32.23 18.51 17.81
CA LEU A 38 -32.39 18.41 19.26
C LEU A 38 -33.77 18.95 19.63
N GLY A 39 -34.57 18.14 20.33
CA GLY A 39 -35.85 18.55 20.89
C GLY A 39 -35.76 18.60 22.42
N LEU A 40 -36.14 19.73 23.02
CA LEU A 40 -36.22 19.91 24.46
C LEU A 40 -37.68 20.19 24.85
N PRO A 41 -38.28 19.36 25.73
CA PRO A 41 -39.60 19.64 26.26
C PRO A 41 -39.53 20.75 27.31
N ILE A 42 -40.50 21.66 27.28
CA ILE A 42 -40.78 22.61 28.33
C ILE A 42 -41.98 22.05 29.10
N LEU A 43 -41.80 21.85 30.39
CA LEU A 43 -42.82 21.26 31.27
C LEU A 43 -43.62 22.36 31.97
N ASP A 44 -44.89 22.11 32.24
CA ASP A 44 -45.75 22.93 33.09
C ASP A 44 -45.37 22.75 34.58
N THR A 45 -46.09 23.46 35.46
CA THR A 45 -45.88 23.38 36.92
C THR A 45 -46.23 22.02 37.53
N ASP A 46 -47.01 21.21 36.83
CA ASP A 46 -47.44 19.88 37.24
C ASP A 46 -46.54 18.77 36.63
N GLY A 47 -45.53 19.14 35.84
CA GLY A 47 -44.56 18.25 35.22
C GLY A 47 -45.01 17.65 33.87
N ASN A 48 -46.12 18.11 33.30
CA ASN A 48 -46.58 17.68 31.98
C ASN A 48 -45.89 18.49 30.87
N VAL A 49 -45.71 17.90 29.69
CA VAL A 49 -45.12 18.61 28.55
C VAL A 49 -46.09 19.67 28.02
N GLU A 50 -45.69 20.93 28.09
CA GLU A 50 -46.47 22.07 27.61
C GLU A 50 -46.02 22.52 26.22
N TYR A 51 -44.71 22.52 25.96
CA TYR A 51 -44.13 22.86 24.65
C TYR A 51 -42.94 21.97 24.31
N ILE A 52 -42.57 21.92 23.02
CA ILE A 52 -41.32 21.34 22.54
C ILE A 52 -40.58 22.41 21.75
N VAL A 53 -39.36 22.71 22.18
CA VAL A 53 -38.43 23.55 21.41
C VAL A 53 -37.53 22.60 20.63
N ALA A 54 -37.61 22.67 19.30
CA ALA A 54 -36.76 21.89 18.41
C ALA A 54 -35.77 22.81 17.67
N MET A 55 -34.50 22.41 17.67
CA MET A 55 -33.44 23.02 16.86
C MET A 55 -32.96 21.99 15.84
N HIS A 56 -32.84 22.40 14.58
CA HIS A 56 -32.37 21.55 13.50
C HIS A 56 -31.16 22.20 12.83
N GLU A 57 -30.07 21.44 12.73
CA GLU A 57 -28.87 21.81 11.98
C GLU A 57 -28.85 20.96 10.69
N ASP A 58 -28.77 21.59 9.52
CA ASP A 58 -28.50 20.87 8.28
C ASP A 58 -27.06 20.35 8.31
N ILE A 59 -26.92 19.02 8.24
CA ILE A 59 -25.63 18.32 8.24
C ILE A 59 -25.39 17.56 6.92
N THR A 60 -26.17 17.86 5.88
CA THR A 60 -26.12 17.15 4.59
C THR A 60 -24.75 17.25 3.96
N GLU A 61 -24.24 18.47 3.80
CA GLU A 61 -22.93 18.73 3.20
C GLU A 61 -21.83 17.99 3.98
N ARG A 62 -21.79 18.19 5.30
CA ARG A 62 -20.81 17.53 6.18
C ARG A 62 -20.84 16.01 6.03
N LYS A 63 -22.03 15.41 6.04
CA LYS A 63 -22.17 13.95 5.92
C LYS A 63 -21.77 13.43 4.55
N GLN A 64 -22.08 14.18 3.49
CA GLN A 64 -21.64 13.84 2.14
C GLN A 64 -20.12 13.91 2.01
N THR A 65 -19.47 14.93 2.58
CA THR A 65 -18.00 15.03 2.59
C THR A 65 -17.35 13.91 3.40
N GLU A 66 -17.86 13.62 4.60
CA GLU A 66 -17.38 12.51 5.45
C GLU A 66 -17.50 11.16 4.71
N GLU A 67 -18.64 10.90 4.08
CA GLU A 67 -18.88 9.66 3.35
C GLU A 67 -18.06 9.55 2.07
N ALA A 68 -17.89 10.65 1.34
CA ALA A 68 -17.03 10.70 0.16
C ALA A 68 -15.57 10.42 0.53
N LEU A 69 -15.08 10.99 1.64
CA LEU A 69 -13.75 10.71 2.18
C LEU A 69 -13.60 9.23 2.56
N ARG A 70 -14.55 8.69 3.33
CA ARG A 70 -14.55 7.28 3.75
C ARG A 70 -14.50 6.33 2.55
N LYS A 71 -15.36 6.54 1.55
CA LYS A 71 -15.38 5.73 0.31
C LYS A 71 -14.07 5.83 -0.45
N SER A 72 -13.47 7.02 -0.49
CA SER A 72 -12.19 7.24 -1.13
C SER A 72 -11.07 6.46 -0.43
N GLU A 73 -10.98 6.55 0.91
CA GLU A 73 -10.01 5.82 1.72
C GLU A 73 -10.15 4.30 1.58
N GLU A 74 -11.38 3.78 1.60
CA GLU A 74 -11.67 2.36 1.38
C GLU A 74 -11.23 1.91 0.00
N ARG A 75 -11.52 2.70 -1.03
CA ARG A 75 -11.09 2.42 -2.40
C ARG A 75 -9.56 2.40 -2.52
N TYR A 76 -8.86 3.37 -1.94
CA TYR A 76 -7.40 3.38 -1.95
C TYR A 76 -6.81 2.18 -1.21
N ARG A 77 -7.37 1.82 -0.05
CA ARG A 77 -6.95 0.64 0.70
C ARG A 77 -7.10 -0.64 -0.12
N HIS A 78 -8.24 -0.81 -0.78
CA HIS A 78 -8.46 -1.96 -1.66
C HIS A 78 -7.45 -2.02 -2.82
N ILE A 79 -7.12 -0.89 -3.44
CA ILE A 79 -6.12 -0.85 -4.53
C ILE A 79 -4.73 -1.25 -4.01
N VAL A 80 -4.36 -0.77 -2.83
CA VAL A 80 -3.05 -1.04 -2.22
C VAL A 80 -2.91 -2.50 -1.75
N GLU A 81 -3.96 -3.08 -1.18
CA GLU A 81 -3.97 -4.47 -0.70
C GLU A 81 -4.10 -5.50 -1.83
N THR A 82 -4.72 -5.13 -2.95
CA THR A 82 -4.84 -6.03 -4.13
C THR A 82 -3.65 -5.94 -5.08
N ALA A 83 -2.69 -5.05 -4.80
CA ALA A 83 -1.48 -4.91 -5.60
C ALA A 83 -0.60 -6.15 -5.45
N ASN A 84 -0.15 -6.70 -6.58
CA ASN A 84 0.87 -7.77 -6.59
C ASN A 84 2.27 -7.26 -6.21
N GLU A 85 2.45 -5.94 -6.16
CA GLU A 85 3.69 -5.28 -5.75
C GLU A 85 3.64 -4.92 -4.26
N GLY A 86 4.81 -4.96 -3.64
CA GLY A 86 5.01 -4.47 -2.29
C GLY A 86 5.01 -2.95 -2.30
N ILE A 87 4.26 -2.36 -1.39
CA ILE A 87 4.19 -0.93 -1.20
C ILE A 87 4.84 -0.62 0.14
N TRP A 88 5.78 0.31 0.13
CA TRP A 88 6.53 0.71 1.31
C TRP A 88 6.71 2.23 1.33
N VAL A 89 6.25 2.88 2.39
CA VAL A 89 6.39 4.32 2.60
C VAL A 89 7.34 4.56 3.76
N LEU A 90 8.33 5.41 3.50
CA LEU A 90 9.32 5.87 4.47
C LEU A 90 9.13 7.36 4.71
N ASP A 91 9.41 7.83 5.93
CA ASP A 91 9.50 9.27 6.23
C ASP A 91 10.87 9.87 5.85
N ALA A 92 11.08 11.13 6.21
CA ALA A 92 12.32 11.85 5.94
C ALA A 92 13.56 11.23 6.63
N ASP A 93 13.35 10.50 7.72
CA ASP A 93 14.38 9.80 8.49
C ASP A 93 14.55 8.33 8.04
N HIS A 94 13.87 7.92 6.96
CA HIS A 94 13.86 6.58 6.39
C HIS A 94 13.24 5.52 7.31
N MET A 95 12.35 5.95 8.21
CA MET A 95 11.57 5.08 9.07
C MET A 95 10.29 4.67 8.36
N THR A 96 9.89 3.41 8.55
CA THR A 96 8.70 2.85 7.91
C THR A 96 7.43 3.46 8.51
N VAL A 97 6.72 4.24 7.70
CA VAL A 97 5.43 4.86 8.06
C VAL A 97 4.27 3.96 7.66
N PHE A 98 4.41 3.27 6.52
CA PHE A 98 3.37 2.38 6.00
C PHE A 98 3.98 1.26 5.16
N THR A 99 3.34 0.11 5.18
CA THR A 99 3.62 -0.99 4.25
C THR A 99 2.34 -1.78 3.99
N ASN A 100 2.16 -2.31 2.77
CA ASN A 100 1.01 -3.19 2.49
C ASN A 100 1.30 -4.63 2.93
N SER A 101 0.24 -5.45 2.99
CA SER A 101 0.35 -6.88 3.30
C SER A 101 1.37 -7.58 2.40
N LYS A 102 1.33 -7.30 1.09
CA LYS A 102 2.20 -7.94 0.11
C LYS A 102 3.69 -7.73 0.38
N MET A 103 4.10 -6.52 0.76
CA MET A 103 5.49 -6.23 1.12
C MET A 103 5.91 -6.95 2.40
N ALA A 104 5.05 -6.95 3.42
CA ALA A 104 5.30 -7.64 4.67
C ALA A 104 5.44 -9.16 4.45
N GLU A 105 4.55 -9.75 3.64
CA GLU A 105 4.62 -11.15 3.19
C GLU A 105 5.93 -11.46 2.47
N MET A 106 6.35 -10.60 1.53
CA MET A 106 7.60 -10.79 0.78
C MET A 106 8.83 -10.85 1.68
N LEU A 107 8.85 -10.09 2.79
CA LEU A 107 9.98 -10.10 3.73
C LEU A 107 9.78 -11.07 4.90
N GLY A 108 8.61 -11.70 5.04
CA GLY A 108 8.30 -12.62 6.13
C GLY A 108 8.00 -11.94 7.47
N TYR A 109 7.64 -10.66 7.45
CA TYR A 109 7.27 -9.89 8.63
C TYR A 109 5.77 -9.61 8.66
N THR A 110 5.27 -9.21 9.82
CA THR A 110 3.97 -8.52 9.89
C THR A 110 4.15 -7.03 9.62
N MET A 111 3.12 -6.35 9.11
CA MET A 111 3.18 -4.89 8.94
C MET A 111 3.59 -4.18 10.23
N GLY A 112 3.04 -4.61 11.38
CA GLY A 112 3.36 -4.02 12.68
C GLY A 112 4.82 -4.19 13.12
N GLU A 113 5.50 -5.25 12.69
CA GLU A 113 6.95 -5.43 12.94
C GLU A 113 7.81 -4.48 12.09
N MET A 114 7.30 -4.09 10.91
CA MET A 114 8.00 -3.18 10.00
C MET A 114 7.80 -1.72 10.37
N ILE A 115 6.61 -1.34 10.83
CA ILE A 115 6.28 0.05 11.18
C ILE A 115 7.23 0.59 12.26
N GLY A 116 7.74 1.80 12.04
CA GLY A 116 8.71 2.44 12.93
C GLY A 116 10.10 1.79 12.92
N LYS A 117 10.39 0.86 12.00
CA LYS A 117 11.74 0.38 11.75
C LYS A 117 12.37 1.11 10.57
N PRO A 118 13.68 1.37 10.63
CA PRO A 118 14.37 1.93 9.49
C PRO A 118 14.42 0.93 8.32
N LEU A 119 14.44 1.43 7.09
CA LEU A 119 14.60 0.61 5.88
C LEU A 119 15.77 -0.39 6.00
N PHE A 120 16.89 0.06 6.54
CA PHE A 120 18.11 -0.73 6.72
C PHE A 120 17.95 -1.88 7.73
N ALA A 121 16.88 -1.97 8.52
CA ALA A 121 16.65 -3.17 9.32
C ALA A 121 16.37 -4.43 8.46
N PHE A 122 16.08 -4.27 7.16
CA PHE A 122 15.61 -5.34 6.28
C PHE A 122 16.50 -5.57 5.05
N THR A 123 17.67 -4.94 5.00
CA THR A 123 18.63 -5.02 3.88
C THR A 123 19.98 -5.52 4.37
N ASP A 124 20.84 -5.99 3.48
CA ASP A 124 22.22 -6.37 3.84
C ASP A 124 23.14 -5.16 4.08
N ASP A 125 24.22 -5.37 4.82
CA ASP A 125 25.21 -4.35 5.20
C ASP A 125 25.83 -3.62 3.99
N GLU A 126 26.11 -4.33 2.89
CA GLU A 126 26.64 -3.74 1.65
C GLU A 126 25.64 -2.78 0.99
N TRP A 127 24.34 -3.03 1.17
CA TRP A 127 23.27 -2.23 0.60
C TRP A 127 22.86 -1.05 1.50
N HIS A 128 23.27 -1.03 2.77
CA HIS A 128 23.13 0.15 3.64
C HIS A 128 23.86 1.37 3.06
N ALA A 129 25.09 1.19 2.58
CA ALA A 129 25.87 2.31 2.03
C ALA A 129 25.29 2.85 0.72
N ILE A 130 24.76 1.97 -0.13
CA ILE A 130 24.14 2.34 -1.41
C ILE A 130 22.79 3.03 -1.18
N SER A 131 21.96 2.50 -0.27
CA SER A 131 20.67 3.10 0.09
C SER A 131 20.86 4.46 0.77
N GLU A 132 21.79 4.58 1.74
CA GLU A 132 22.10 5.87 2.37
C GLU A 132 22.55 6.91 1.33
N THR A 133 23.42 6.52 0.40
CA THR A 133 23.90 7.42 -0.66
C THR A 133 22.81 7.78 -1.68
N THR A 134 21.91 6.85 -1.99
CA THR A 134 20.86 7.02 -3.01
C THR A 134 19.66 7.79 -2.46
N LEU A 135 19.29 7.54 -1.21
CA LEU A 135 18.20 8.22 -0.50
C LEU A 135 18.60 9.64 -0.07
N ARG A 136 19.86 9.86 0.31
CA ARG A 136 20.39 11.17 0.72
C ARG A 136 20.73 12.09 -0.46
N LYS A 137 20.80 11.57 -1.69
CA LYS A 137 20.94 12.42 -2.89
C LYS A 137 19.61 13.11 -3.20
N PRO A 138 19.61 14.40 -3.58
CA PRO A 138 18.41 15.10 -4.06
C PRO A 138 17.85 14.54 -5.39
N HIS A 139 18.38 13.41 -5.89
CA HIS A 139 18.01 12.76 -7.13
C HIS A 139 16.70 11.98 -7.09
N CYS A 140 16.05 11.83 -5.92
CA CYS A 140 14.64 11.42 -5.91
C CYS A 140 13.75 12.41 -6.69
N LYS A 141 14.22 13.63 -7.02
CA LYS A 141 13.43 14.62 -7.76
C LYS A 141 12.99 14.23 -9.19
N ARG A 142 13.48 13.16 -9.83
CA ARG A 142 13.06 12.93 -11.24
C ARG A 142 13.11 11.55 -11.89
N VAL A 143 13.64 10.49 -11.28
CA VAL A 143 13.73 9.20 -11.98
C VAL A 143 13.32 8.05 -11.06
N ALA A 144 12.27 7.35 -11.48
CA ALA A 144 11.96 6.00 -11.02
C ALA A 144 13.08 5.07 -11.49
N GLU A 145 14.20 5.08 -10.79
CA GLU A 145 15.30 4.18 -11.11
C GLU A 145 14.92 2.78 -10.62
N ARG A 146 14.73 1.86 -11.57
CA ARG A 146 14.53 0.44 -11.30
C ARG A 146 15.88 -0.19 -11.06
N HIS A 147 16.16 -0.50 -9.81
CA HIS A 147 17.39 -1.22 -9.42
C HIS A 147 17.04 -2.63 -8.93
N ASP A 148 17.84 -3.60 -9.34
CA ASP A 148 17.84 -4.94 -8.74
C ASP A 148 18.40 -4.80 -7.32
N PHE A 149 17.55 -5.05 -6.33
CA PHE A 149 17.84 -4.92 -4.92
C PHE A 149 17.73 -6.29 -4.25
N LYS A 150 18.60 -6.53 -3.26
CA LYS A 150 18.59 -7.76 -2.47
C LYS A 150 18.08 -7.44 -1.07
N PHE A 151 16.93 -8.02 -0.75
CA PHE A 151 16.34 -7.94 0.58
C PHE A 151 16.62 -9.21 1.37
N ARG A 152 16.57 -9.07 2.70
CA ARG A 152 16.70 -10.19 3.62
C ARG A 152 15.34 -10.53 4.22
N HIS A 153 14.87 -11.73 3.93
CA HIS A 153 13.67 -12.28 4.55
C HIS A 153 13.95 -12.62 6.03
N LYS A 154 12.90 -12.63 6.86
CA LYS A 154 12.99 -12.89 8.31
C LYS A 154 13.66 -14.23 8.67
N ASP A 155 13.51 -15.24 7.82
CA ASP A 155 14.15 -16.56 7.97
C ASP A 155 15.63 -16.60 7.52
N GLY A 156 16.16 -15.49 7.02
CA GLY A 156 17.53 -15.36 6.52
C GLY A 156 17.71 -15.66 5.04
N THR A 157 16.65 -16.04 4.31
CA THR A 157 16.72 -16.21 2.86
C THR A 157 16.79 -14.87 2.12
N GLU A 158 17.34 -14.91 0.91
CA GLU A 158 17.54 -13.72 0.09
C GLU A 158 16.41 -13.56 -0.92
N LEU A 159 15.88 -12.34 -1.03
CA LEU A 159 14.85 -11.98 -1.99
C LEU A 159 15.41 -10.97 -2.99
N TRP A 160 15.30 -11.29 -4.28
CA TRP A 160 15.62 -10.37 -5.35
C TRP A 160 14.38 -9.57 -5.71
N ALA A 161 14.48 -8.25 -5.66
CA ALA A 161 13.39 -7.37 -6.06
C ALA A 161 13.84 -6.25 -6.96
N ILE A 162 12.93 -5.77 -7.80
CA ILE A 162 13.06 -4.48 -8.47
C ILE A 162 12.38 -3.44 -7.58
N VAL A 163 13.12 -2.39 -7.21
CA VAL A 163 12.58 -1.28 -6.43
C VAL A 163 12.42 -0.07 -7.32
N SER A 164 11.25 0.58 -7.25
CA SER A 164 10.97 1.87 -7.88
C SER A 164 10.53 2.85 -6.80
N THR A 165 11.29 3.93 -6.62
CA THR A 165 11.04 4.91 -5.55
C THR A 165 10.54 6.23 -6.12
N LYS A 166 9.53 6.83 -5.47
CA LYS A 166 9.04 8.18 -5.73
C LYS A 166 9.15 9.02 -4.45
N PRO A 167 9.66 10.27 -4.52
CA PRO A 167 9.64 11.15 -3.36
C PRO A 167 8.22 11.57 -3.02
N LEU A 168 7.96 11.73 -1.74
CA LEU A 168 6.80 12.43 -1.22
C LEU A 168 7.25 13.84 -0.84
N LEU A 169 6.57 14.84 -1.41
CA LEU A 169 6.83 16.25 -1.17
C LEU A 169 5.60 16.87 -0.49
N ASP A 170 5.83 17.81 0.42
CA ASP A 170 4.75 18.62 0.97
C ASP A 170 4.29 19.72 -0.01
N LYS A 171 3.35 20.56 0.41
CA LYS A 171 2.81 21.68 -0.39
C LYS A 171 3.87 22.75 -0.73
N GLU A 172 4.99 22.78 -0.01
CA GLU A 172 6.10 23.71 -0.19
C GLU A 172 7.28 23.05 -0.94
N GLU A 173 7.04 21.90 -1.59
CA GLU A 173 8.04 21.08 -2.30
C GLU A 173 9.19 20.56 -1.42
N ARG A 174 9.00 20.49 -0.10
CA ARG A 174 9.99 19.92 0.82
C ARG A 174 9.85 18.41 0.88
N TYR A 175 10.98 17.72 0.96
CA TYR A 175 11.02 16.27 1.10
C TYR A 175 10.48 15.85 2.46
N VAL A 176 9.45 15.01 2.46
CA VAL A 176 8.84 14.44 3.68
C VAL A 176 8.98 12.92 3.76
N GLY A 177 9.57 12.30 2.74
CA GLY A 177 9.77 10.85 2.68
C GLY A 177 9.70 10.31 1.26
N CYS A 178 9.53 9.00 1.13
CA CYS A 178 9.43 8.35 -0.17
C CYS A 178 8.49 7.14 -0.18
N LEU A 179 7.88 6.90 -1.33
CA LEU A 179 7.10 5.71 -1.66
C LEU A 179 7.93 4.77 -2.54
N GLY A 180 8.27 3.60 -2.02
CA GLY A 180 8.85 2.48 -2.74
C GLY A 180 7.79 1.50 -3.21
N MET A 181 7.89 1.10 -4.48
CA MET A 181 7.17 -0.03 -5.07
C MET A 181 8.18 -1.14 -5.32
N VAL A 182 7.89 -2.34 -4.82
CA VAL A 182 8.84 -3.47 -4.76
C VAL A 182 8.22 -4.66 -5.49
N THR A 183 8.87 -5.12 -6.54
CA THR A 183 8.45 -6.30 -7.30
C THR A 183 9.42 -7.44 -7.04
N ASP A 184 8.95 -8.56 -6.48
CA ASP A 184 9.76 -9.78 -6.35
C ASP A 184 10.05 -10.37 -7.74
N ILE A 185 11.34 -10.57 -8.02
CA ILE A 185 11.86 -11.18 -9.25
C ILE A 185 12.71 -12.43 -8.95
N THR A 186 12.61 -12.99 -7.76
CA THR A 186 13.37 -14.16 -7.30
C THR A 186 13.15 -15.36 -8.21
N GLU A 187 11.89 -15.70 -8.50
CA GLU A 187 11.55 -16.81 -9.40
C GLU A 187 12.07 -16.57 -10.83
N ARG A 188 12.00 -15.32 -11.30
CA ARG A 188 12.53 -14.94 -12.60
C ARG A 188 14.05 -15.11 -12.66
N LYS A 189 14.78 -14.69 -11.64
CA LYS A 189 16.25 -14.83 -11.57
C LYS A 189 16.68 -16.30 -11.51
N LYS A 190 15.98 -17.15 -10.75
CA LYS A 190 16.24 -18.60 -10.72
C LYS A 190 16.05 -19.24 -12.10
N ALA A 191 14.98 -18.88 -12.82
CA ALA A 191 14.71 -19.40 -14.16
C ALA A 191 15.76 -18.92 -15.21
N GLU A 192 16.21 -17.68 -15.11
CA GLU A 192 17.28 -17.13 -15.95
C GLU A 192 18.61 -17.86 -15.70
N GLU A 193 18.95 -18.13 -14.45
CA GLU A 193 20.19 -18.83 -14.09
C GLU A 193 20.20 -20.30 -14.54
N GLU A 194 19.06 -20.99 -14.41
CA GLU A 194 18.91 -22.36 -14.89
C GLU A 194 19.11 -22.42 -16.41
N THR A 195 18.48 -21.51 -17.15
CA THR A 195 18.62 -21.40 -18.61
C THR A 195 20.08 -21.12 -18.99
N ARG A 196 20.74 -20.19 -18.30
CA ARG A 196 22.15 -19.84 -18.53
C ARG A 196 23.10 -21.00 -18.25
N SER A 197 22.81 -21.82 -17.23
CA SER A 197 23.59 -23.02 -16.89
C SER A 197 23.47 -24.11 -17.98
N ARG A 198 22.27 -24.28 -18.56
CA ARG A 198 22.02 -25.21 -19.67
C ARG A 198 22.75 -24.78 -20.94
N THR A 199 22.70 -23.49 -21.29
CA THR A 199 23.43 -22.95 -22.46
C THR A 199 24.95 -23.11 -22.31
N ARG A 200 25.51 -22.84 -21.11
CA ARG A 200 26.95 -23.05 -20.83
C ARG A 200 27.37 -24.52 -20.94
N LYS A 201 26.54 -25.47 -20.48
CA LYS A 201 26.82 -26.91 -20.63
C LYS A 201 26.81 -27.33 -22.11
N ASN A 202 25.82 -26.90 -22.89
CA ASN A 202 25.73 -27.24 -24.31
C ASN A 202 26.89 -26.68 -25.14
N GLN A 203 27.37 -25.46 -24.87
CA GLN A 203 28.53 -24.89 -25.56
C GLN A 203 29.85 -25.61 -25.23
N ARG A 204 30.02 -26.13 -24.01
CA ARG A 204 31.19 -26.94 -23.61
C ARG A 204 31.21 -28.32 -24.28
N THR A 205 30.06 -28.99 -24.44
CA THR A 205 29.98 -30.27 -25.16
C THR A 205 30.18 -30.12 -26.66
N THR A 206 29.66 -29.06 -27.29
CA THR A 206 29.88 -28.83 -28.74
C THR A 206 31.34 -28.50 -29.07
N SER A 207 32.01 -27.69 -28.25
CA SER A 207 33.43 -27.36 -28.46
C SER A 207 34.37 -28.56 -28.24
N THR A 208 34.07 -29.42 -27.26
CA THR A 208 34.86 -30.63 -27.00
C THR A 208 34.63 -31.71 -28.07
N GLY A 209 33.40 -31.82 -28.61
CA GLY A 209 33.08 -32.70 -29.73
C GLY A 209 33.76 -32.29 -31.04
N HIS A 210 33.87 -30.99 -31.32
CA HIS A 210 34.53 -30.48 -32.52
C HIS A 210 36.05 -30.70 -32.50
N GLN A 211 36.71 -30.56 -31.33
CA GLN A 211 38.13 -30.87 -31.18
C GLN A 211 38.45 -32.37 -31.28
N ARG A 212 37.58 -33.26 -30.79
CA ARG A 212 37.75 -34.73 -30.96
C ARG A 212 37.53 -35.18 -32.41
N ALA A 213 36.59 -34.57 -33.13
CA ALA A 213 36.35 -34.89 -34.53
C ALA A 213 37.51 -34.49 -35.46
N GLN A 214 38.20 -33.37 -35.17
CA GLN A 214 39.38 -32.96 -35.93
C GLN A 214 40.63 -33.79 -35.61
N ALA A 215 40.76 -34.35 -34.39
CA ALA A 215 41.89 -35.20 -34.01
C ALA A 215 41.77 -36.66 -34.50
N GLY A 216 40.55 -37.14 -34.78
CA GLY A 216 40.30 -38.53 -35.22
C GLY A 216 40.37 -38.78 -36.73
N GLY A 217 40.47 -37.74 -37.56
CA GLY A 217 40.44 -37.85 -39.03
C GLY A 217 41.80 -37.99 -39.72
N GLY A 218 42.90 -38.09 -38.98
CA GLY A 218 44.27 -37.97 -39.52
C GLY A 218 45.06 -39.27 -39.73
N GLY A 219 44.46 -40.46 -39.60
CA GLY A 219 45.23 -41.70 -39.55
C GLY A 219 44.56 -42.92 -40.16
N ALA A 220 44.46 -42.99 -41.49
CA ALA A 220 44.43 -44.25 -42.24
C ALA A 220 44.47 -43.96 -43.75
N GLU A 221 45.66 -43.85 -44.33
CA GLU A 221 45.90 -44.15 -45.76
C GLU A 221 47.41 -44.19 -46.03
N LYS A 222 48.05 -45.30 -45.63
CA LYS A 222 49.33 -45.75 -46.19
C LYS A 222 49.30 -47.26 -46.32
N GLY A 223 49.47 -47.74 -47.55
CA GLY A 223 49.58 -49.15 -47.94
C GLY A 223 48.36 -49.57 -48.77
N GLU A 224 48.45 -50.08 -50.00
CA GLU A 224 49.59 -50.58 -50.75
C GLU A 224 49.34 -50.42 -52.25
N SER A 225 50.43 -50.15 -52.94
CA SER A 225 50.57 -50.06 -54.38
C SER A 225 50.98 -51.42 -54.96
N HIS A 226 50.45 -51.69 -56.15
CA HIS A 226 51.06 -52.47 -57.24
C HIS A 226 51.13 -54.00 -57.14
N SER A 227 50.27 -54.60 -57.99
CA SER A 227 50.60 -55.46 -59.14
C SER A 227 50.34 -56.96 -59.03
#